data_AF-A0A261A2W0-F1
#
_entry.id   AF-A0A261A2W0-F1
#
_cell.length_a   1.000
_cell.length_b   1.000
_cell.length_c   1.000
_cell.angle_alpha   90.00
_cell.angle_beta   90.00
_cell.angle_gamma   90.00
#
_symmetry.space_group_name_H-M   'P 1'
#
loop_
_entity.id
_entity.type
_entity.pdbx_description
1 polymer ?
#
loop_
_entity_poly.entity_id
_entity_poly.type
_entity_poly.pdbx_seq_one_letter_code
_entity_poly.pdbx_strand_id
1 'polypeptide(L)'
;MKKNKVFNDVDDLGFIRPWSPIEESGCQKQYETWYAAYLPIVVRRRCRWEKENPRRNIQRFVRKGIPHTFRKELWLRSCPSRKDGVWERHEVPDEVIKQIKLDLPRTFPDNKFLKTEKTRKTLGRALFAVAEHIPSVGYCQGLNFVAGIILLVVNDEARAIDLLVHLVSQRQDYYGKNMIGLRRDMHVLHSLLREHCPRVVVTLEKLDVGLDMLVGKWFVCWFVESLPMETVLRLWDCMIYEGDEWLFKVAVTLFRSNMIAISSCETIDQLMTEIQNIGTSKAALYCHQLILKSAALPITNKSIEYLRVDAEKAIPE
;
A
#
# COMPACT_ATOMS: atom_id res chain seq x y z
N MET A 1 9.35 -41.82 -11.07
CA MET A 1 9.82 -40.48 -11.52
C MET A 1 9.03 -39.41 -10.78
N LYS A 2 9.62 -38.78 -9.76
CA LYS A 2 9.02 -37.64 -9.05
C LYS A 2 9.03 -36.45 -10.01
N LYS A 3 7.84 -35.98 -10.45
CA LYS A 3 7.73 -34.68 -11.13
C LYS A 3 8.13 -33.61 -10.12
N ASN A 4 9.34 -33.07 -10.24
CA ASN A 4 9.71 -31.82 -9.59
C ASN A 4 8.70 -30.76 -10.04
N LYS A 5 7.74 -30.43 -9.17
CA LYS A 5 6.99 -29.19 -9.30
C LYS A 5 8.01 -28.07 -9.11
N VAL A 6 8.52 -27.53 -10.22
CA VAL A 6 9.16 -26.23 -10.22
C VAL A 6 8.09 -25.28 -9.70
N PHE A 7 8.17 -24.90 -8.43
CA PHE A 7 7.38 -23.78 -7.94
C PHE A 7 7.80 -22.60 -8.80
N ASN A 8 6.86 -21.93 -9.45
CA ASN A 8 7.15 -20.70 -10.19
C ASN A 8 7.69 -19.71 -9.15
N ASP A 9 8.94 -19.26 -9.30
CA ASP A 9 9.64 -18.43 -8.30
C ASP A 9 9.00 -17.05 -8.11
N VAL A 10 8.06 -16.69 -9.00
CA VAL A 10 7.30 -15.45 -8.96
C VAL A 10 5.81 -15.69 -8.67
N ASP A 11 5.16 -14.69 -8.08
CA ASP A 11 3.72 -14.64 -7.85
C ASP A 11 2.93 -14.30 -9.14
N ASP A 12 1.60 -14.22 -9.01
CA ASP A 12 0.71 -13.93 -10.14
C ASP A 12 0.91 -12.52 -10.73
N LEU A 13 1.61 -11.63 -10.02
CA LEU A 13 1.98 -10.28 -10.45
C LEU A 13 3.44 -10.19 -10.92
N GLY A 14 4.18 -11.30 -10.92
CA GLY A 14 5.56 -11.35 -11.41
C GLY A 14 6.62 -10.89 -10.41
N PHE A 15 6.27 -10.78 -9.12
CA PHE A 15 7.22 -10.52 -8.03
C PHE A 15 7.83 -11.81 -7.53
N ILE A 16 9.12 -11.79 -7.19
CA ILE A 16 9.78 -12.94 -6.56
C ILE A 16 9.07 -13.22 -5.23
N ARG A 17 8.73 -14.49 -5.01
CA ARG A 17 8.10 -14.92 -3.76
C ARG A 17 9.14 -14.85 -2.63
N PRO A 18 8.80 -14.33 -1.44
CA PRO A 18 9.73 -14.23 -0.29
C PRO A 18 10.27 -15.57 0.27
N TRP A 19 9.90 -16.70 -0.34
CA TRP A 19 10.39 -18.05 -0.02
C TRP A 19 11.06 -18.71 -1.23
N SER A 20 11.43 -17.92 -2.24
CA SER A 20 12.18 -18.37 -3.40
C SER A 20 13.56 -18.88 -2.95
N PRO A 21 14.04 -20.03 -3.47
CA PRO A 21 15.33 -20.63 -3.09
C PRO A 21 16.56 -19.78 -3.44
N ILE A 22 16.36 -18.60 -4.04
CA ILE A 22 17.39 -17.59 -4.33
C ILE A 22 17.84 -16.87 -3.05
N GLU A 23 17.03 -16.87 -1.98
CA GLU A 23 17.44 -16.37 -0.65
C GLU A 23 17.83 -17.54 0.26
N GLU A 24 19.11 -17.67 0.60
CA GLU A 24 19.64 -18.64 1.58
C GLU A 24 19.26 -18.26 3.03
N SER A 25 17.97 -18.19 3.34
CA SER A 25 17.51 -17.92 4.70
C SER A 25 16.57 -19.03 5.20
N GLY A 26 16.66 -19.36 6.49
CA GLY A 26 15.76 -20.30 7.18
C GLY A 26 14.28 -19.89 7.17
N CYS A 27 13.93 -18.79 6.50
CA CYS A 27 12.59 -18.27 6.28
C CYS A 27 11.72 -19.18 5.40
N GLN A 28 12.31 -19.93 4.44
CA GLN A 28 11.52 -20.77 3.53
C GLN A 28 10.71 -21.83 4.29
N LYS A 29 11.34 -22.58 5.22
CA LYS A 29 10.67 -23.64 5.98
C LYS A 29 9.56 -23.10 6.90
N GLN A 30 9.77 -21.91 7.48
CA GLN A 30 8.76 -21.24 8.30
C GLN A 30 7.58 -20.79 7.45
N TYR A 31 7.85 -20.23 6.26
CA TYR A 31 6.83 -19.83 5.32
C TYR A 31 6.02 -21.04 4.81
N GLU A 32 6.68 -22.12 4.41
CA GLU A 32 6.02 -23.36 3.94
C GLU A 32 5.09 -23.92 5.00
N THR A 33 5.55 -23.96 6.25
CA THR A 33 4.74 -24.44 7.39
C THR A 33 3.49 -23.56 7.59
N TRP A 34 3.66 -22.24 7.55
CA TRP A 34 2.55 -21.30 7.66
C TRP A 34 1.58 -21.41 6.46
N TYR A 35 2.12 -21.44 5.24
CA TYR A 35 1.32 -21.48 4.02
C TYR A 35 0.55 -22.79 3.90
N ALA A 36 1.11 -23.91 4.38
CA ALA A 36 0.38 -25.17 4.46
C ALA A 36 -0.87 -25.06 5.35
N ALA A 37 -0.80 -24.32 6.46
CA ALA A 37 -1.94 -24.06 7.33
C ALA A 37 -2.91 -23.01 6.74
N TYR A 38 -2.38 -22.05 5.96
CA TYR A 38 -3.17 -20.96 5.37
C TYR A 38 -3.86 -21.34 4.06
N LEU A 39 -3.26 -22.21 3.25
CA LEU A 39 -3.77 -22.62 1.94
C LEU A 39 -5.21 -23.17 1.99
N PRO A 40 -5.60 -24.03 2.94
CA PRO A 40 -7.00 -24.46 3.06
C PRO A 40 -7.98 -23.29 3.28
N ILE A 41 -7.54 -22.25 4.00
CA ILE A 41 -8.33 -21.02 4.23
C ILE A 41 -8.47 -20.25 2.92
N VAL A 42 -7.37 -20.09 2.16
CA VAL A 42 -7.36 -19.44 0.84
C VAL A 42 -8.30 -20.16 -0.13
N VAL A 43 -8.21 -21.49 -0.23
CA VAL A 43 -9.07 -22.32 -1.09
C VAL A 43 -10.53 -22.17 -0.69
N ARG A 44 -10.85 -22.33 0.60
CA ARG A 44 -12.24 -22.19 1.09
C ARG A 44 -12.79 -20.80 0.79
N ARG A 45 -11.98 -19.76 0.95
CA ARG A 45 -12.37 -18.36 0.63
C ARG A 45 -12.60 -18.19 -0.85
N ARG A 46 -11.70 -18.67 -1.71
CA ARG A 46 -11.87 -18.63 -3.15
C ARG A 46 -13.19 -19.29 -3.60
N CYS A 47 -13.46 -20.50 -3.14
CA CYS A 47 -14.73 -21.18 -3.44
C CYS A 47 -15.94 -20.38 -2.95
N ARG A 48 -15.81 -19.66 -1.83
CA ARG A 48 -16.86 -18.77 -1.33
C ARG A 48 -17.05 -17.55 -2.22
N TRP A 49 -15.98 -16.91 -2.68
CA TRP A 49 -16.03 -15.79 -3.64
C TRP A 49 -16.65 -16.20 -4.98
N GLU A 50 -16.38 -17.43 -5.44
CA GLU A 50 -16.96 -17.98 -6.66
C GLU A 50 -18.47 -18.27 -6.53
N LYS A 51 -18.92 -18.70 -5.34
CA LYS A 51 -20.34 -19.05 -5.08
C LYS A 51 -21.21 -17.84 -4.72
N GLU A 52 -20.74 -17.04 -3.77
CA GLU A 52 -21.41 -15.84 -3.29
C GLU A 52 -20.77 -14.66 -4.01
N ASN A 53 -21.23 -14.29 -5.22
CA ASN A 53 -20.82 -13.02 -5.85
C ASN A 53 -21.22 -11.89 -4.88
N PRO A 54 -20.31 -11.36 -4.05
CA PRO A 54 -20.72 -10.75 -2.79
C PRO A 54 -21.08 -9.29 -3.02
N ARG A 55 -22.22 -9.07 -3.69
CA ARG A 55 -22.80 -7.73 -3.89
C ARG A 55 -23.28 -7.11 -2.58
N ARG A 56 -23.68 -7.95 -1.61
CA ARG A 56 -24.07 -7.54 -0.25
C ARG A 56 -22.97 -7.92 0.75
N ASN A 57 -22.68 -7.05 1.71
CA ASN A 57 -21.64 -7.25 2.75
C ASN A 57 -20.20 -7.40 2.22
N ILE A 58 -19.87 -6.74 1.11
CA ILE A 58 -18.56 -6.83 0.44
C ILE A 58 -17.38 -6.59 1.40
N GLN A 59 -17.51 -5.65 2.33
CA GLN A 59 -16.53 -5.33 3.37
C GLN A 59 -16.09 -6.56 4.18
N ARG A 60 -17.04 -7.42 4.59
CA ARG A 60 -16.72 -8.66 5.32
C ARG A 60 -15.89 -9.65 4.49
N PHE A 61 -16.06 -9.65 3.17
CA PHE A 61 -15.31 -10.50 2.25
C PHE A 61 -13.94 -9.91 1.95
N VAL A 62 -13.88 -8.60 1.72
CA VAL A 62 -12.66 -7.82 1.52
C VAL A 62 -11.68 -8.02 2.68
N ARG A 63 -12.14 -7.88 3.93
CA ARG A 63 -11.31 -8.16 5.13
C ARG A 63 -10.84 -9.62 5.24
N LYS A 64 -11.49 -10.56 4.54
CA LYS A 64 -11.03 -11.96 4.42
C LYS A 64 -10.10 -12.18 3.23
N GLY A 65 -10.02 -11.25 2.29
CA GLY A 65 -9.09 -11.22 1.17
C GLY A 65 -9.76 -11.52 -0.15
N ILE A 66 -9.45 -10.70 -1.14
CA ILE A 66 -9.88 -10.88 -2.52
C ILE A 66 -8.87 -11.79 -3.22
N PRO A 67 -9.28 -12.94 -3.80
CA PRO A 67 -8.38 -13.74 -4.62
C PRO A 67 -7.94 -12.93 -5.85
N HIS A 68 -6.69 -13.11 -6.28
CA HIS A 68 -6.08 -12.31 -7.35
C HIS A 68 -6.97 -12.20 -8.61
N THR A 69 -7.58 -13.30 -9.04
CA THR A 69 -8.47 -13.34 -10.23
C THR A 69 -9.70 -12.43 -10.15
N PHE A 70 -10.12 -12.04 -8.95
CA PHE A 70 -11.27 -11.15 -8.73
C PHE A 70 -10.87 -9.69 -8.49
N ARG A 71 -9.59 -9.39 -8.22
CA ARG A 71 -9.14 -8.04 -7.87
C ARG A 71 -9.40 -7.04 -8.99
N LYS A 72 -9.11 -7.38 -10.24
CA LYS A 72 -9.41 -6.52 -11.41
C LYS A 72 -10.84 -6.02 -11.38
N GLU A 73 -11.80 -6.95 -11.37
CA GLU A 73 -13.21 -6.60 -11.44
C GLU A 73 -13.63 -5.78 -10.21
N LEU A 74 -13.26 -6.23 -9.02
CA LEU A 74 -13.68 -5.61 -7.77
C LEU A 74 -13.05 -4.25 -7.53
N TRP A 75 -11.78 -4.05 -7.84
CA TRP A 75 -11.16 -2.73 -7.74
C TRP A 75 -11.81 -1.77 -8.75
N LEU A 76 -12.08 -2.22 -9.98
CA LEU A 76 -12.77 -1.40 -10.98
C LEU A 76 -14.22 -1.07 -10.63
N ARG A 77 -14.90 -1.84 -9.76
CA ARG A 77 -16.23 -1.49 -9.24
C ARG A 77 -16.21 -0.24 -8.33
N SER A 78 -15.08 0.06 -7.70
CA SER A 78 -14.93 1.30 -6.93
C SER A 78 -14.77 2.53 -7.82
N CYS A 79 -14.27 2.34 -9.04
CA CYS A 79 -14.07 3.41 -10.00
C CYS A 79 -15.41 3.81 -10.65
N PRO A 80 -15.78 5.10 -10.64
CA PRO A 80 -16.97 5.57 -11.32
C PRO A 80 -16.91 5.24 -12.83
N SER A 81 -18.08 4.96 -13.41
CA SER A 81 -18.20 4.77 -14.87
C SER A 81 -17.95 6.11 -15.57
N ARG A 82 -17.25 6.11 -16.71
CA ARG A 82 -16.97 7.30 -17.56
C ARG A 82 -18.24 7.88 -18.23
N LYS A 83 -19.38 7.90 -17.54
CA LYS A 83 -20.65 8.32 -18.15
C LYS A 83 -20.82 9.83 -18.20
N ASP A 84 -20.13 10.60 -17.35
CA ASP A 84 -20.43 12.03 -17.16
C ASP A 84 -19.18 12.93 -17.11
N GLY A 85 -18.25 12.77 -18.06
CA GLY A 85 -17.16 13.74 -18.25
C GLY A 85 -15.81 13.09 -18.45
N VAL A 86 -15.21 13.37 -19.61
CA VAL A 86 -13.78 13.16 -19.86
C VAL A 86 -13.04 13.95 -18.78
N TRP A 87 -12.16 13.31 -18.00
CA TRP A 87 -11.29 14.03 -17.07
C TRP A 87 -10.64 15.21 -17.82
N GLU A 88 -10.78 16.43 -17.27
CA GLU A 88 -10.19 17.62 -17.89
C GLU A 88 -8.70 17.38 -18.12
N ARG A 89 -8.22 17.79 -19.29
CA ARG A 89 -6.83 17.63 -19.67
C ARG A 89 -6.12 18.95 -19.52
N HIS A 90 -5.02 18.92 -18.80
CA HIS A 90 -4.15 20.07 -18.59
C HIS A 90 -2.78 19.81 -19.18
N GLU A 91 -2.11 20.88 -19.59
CA GLU A 91 -0.73 20.79 -20.05
C GLU A 91 0.18 20.30 -18.91
N VAL A 92 1.00 19.29 -19.20
CA VAL A 92 1.94 18.71 -18.23
C VAL A 92 3.30 19.35 -18.44
N PRO A 93 3.88 20.04 -17.42
CA PRO A 93 5.18 20.68 -17.55
C PRO A 93 6.30 19.68 -17.90
N ASP A 94 7.27 20.11 -18.71
CA ASP A 94 8.41 19.27 -19.11
C ASP A 94 9.21 18.70 -17.92
N GLU A 95 9.33 19.47 -16.84
CA GLU A 95 10.02 19.01 -15.62
C GLU A 95 9.28 17.81 -14.96
N VAL A 96 7.95 17.81 -14.98
CA VAL A 96 7.14 16.69 -14.48
C VAL A 96 7.36 15.45 -15.36
N ILE A 97 7.39 15.62 -16.68
CA ILE A 97 7.68 14.55 -17.64
C ILE A 97 9.08 13.97 -17.40
N LYS A 98 10.07 14.83 -17.13
CA LYS A 98 11.45 14.44 -16.83
C LYS A 98 11.53 13.63 -15.52
N GLN A 99 10.84 14.07 -14.46
CA GLN A 99 10.78 13.33 -13.20
C GLN A 99 10.14 11.94 -13.38
N ILE A 100 9.04 11.85 -14.13
CA ILE A 100 8.41 10.55 -14.47
C ILE A 100 9.44 9.63 -15.14
N LYS A 101 10.16 10.14 -16.15
CA LYS A 101 11.17 9.36 -16.91
C LYS A 101 12.30 8.83 -16.03
N LEU A 102 12.74 9.58 -15.02
CA LEU A 102 13.78 9.16 -14.08
C LEU A 102 13.33 7.96 -13.22
N ASP A 103 12.03 7.83 -12.96
CA ASP A 103 11.49 6.80 -12.07
C ASP A 103 11.08 5.52 -12.80
N LEU A 104 10.83 5.60 -14.11
CA LEU A 104 10.50 4.44 -14.92
C LEU A 104 11.50 3.27 -14.77
N PRO A 105 12.83 3.44 -14.90
CA PRO A 105 13.76 2.30 -14.84
C PRO A 105 13.85 1.66 -13.44
N ARG A 106 13.66 2.45 -12.37
CA ARG A 106 13.76 1.98 -10.98
C ARG A 106 12.46 1.43 -10.39
N THR A 107 11.36 1.47 -11.14
CA THR A 107 10.06 0.96 -10.67
C THR A 107 9.98 -0.55 -10.80
N PHE A 108 10.17 -1.31 -9.71
CA PHE A 108 10.17 -2.79 -9.76
C PHE A 108 11.07 -3.36 -10.88
N PRO A 109 12.39 -3.08 -10.86
CA PRO A 109 13.32 -3.45 -11.94
C PRO A 109 13.30 -4.95 -12.23
N ASP A 110 13.14 -5.78 -11.19
CA ASP A 110 13.18 -7.24 -11.29
C ASP A 110 11.82 -7.89 -11.56
N ASN A 111 10.74 -7.10 -11.64
CA ASN A 111 9.41 -7.65 -11.89
C ASN A 111 9.32 -8.26 -13.30
N LYS A 112 8.82 -9.50 -13.37
CA LYS A 112 8.77 -10.27 -14.62
C LYS A 112 7.94 -9.58 -15.72
N PHE A 113 6.90 -8.84 -15.35
CA PHE A 113 5.92 -8.26 -16.26
C PHE A 113 6.13 -6.75 -16.50
N LEU A 114 6.80 -6.03 -15.60
CA LEU A 114 7.08 -4.58 -15.72
C LEU A 114 8.49 -4.22 -16.24
N LYS A 115 9.25 -5.17 -16.78
CA LYS A 115 10.65 -4.91 -17.22
C LYS A 115 10.86 -4.57 -18.70
N THR A 116 9.84 -4.67 -19.55
CA THR A 116 10.00 -4.43 -21.00
C THR A 116 9.82 -2.96 -21.35
N GLU A 117 10.43 -2.48 -22.44
CA GLU A 117 10.24 -1.09 -22.90
C GLU A 117 8.75 -0.74 -23.11
N LYS A 118 7.97 -1.69 -23.65
CA LYS A 118 6.52 -1.53 -23.83
C LYS A 118 5.82 -1.27 -22.51
N THR A 119 6.10 -2.08 -21.48
CA THR A 119 5.46 -1.94 -20.17
C THR A 119 5.95 -0.72 -19.40
N ARG A 120 7.22 -0.32 -19.59
CA ARG A 120 7.75 0.97 -19.10
C ARG A 120 7.04 2.17 -19.74
N LYS A 121 6.77 2.13 -21.04
CA LYS A 121 5.99 3.18 -21.73
C LYS A 121 4.54 3.23 -21.24
N THR A 122 3.92 2.08 -21.01
CA THR A 122 2.58 2.01 -20.40
C THR A 122 2.57 2.63 -18.99
N LEU A 123 3.56 2.32 -18.15
CA LEU A 123 3.72 2.97 -16.85
C LEU A 123 3.88 4.49 -16.96
N GLY A 124 4.72 4.96 -17.90
CA GLY A 124 4.91 6.38 -18.17
C GLY A 124 3.62 7.10 -18.59
N ARG A 125 2.80 6.48 -19.47
CA ARG A 125 1.50 7.04 -19.85
C ARG A 125 0.52 7.09 -18.68
N ALA A 126 0.54 6.09 -17.80
CA ALA A 126 -0.32 6.10 -16.63
C ALA A 126 0.04 7.21 -15.63
N LEU A 127 1.34 7.43 -15.39
CA LEU A 127 1.81 8.53 -14.55
C LEU A 127 1.57 9.91 -15.19
N PHE A 128 1.77 10.01 -16.51
CA PHE A 128 1.45 11.22 -17.26
C PHE A 128 -0.04 11.56 -17.15
N ALA A 129 -0.93 10.58 -17.27
CA ALA A 129 -2.37 10.80 -17.15
C ALA A 129 -2.78 11.33 -15.76
N VAL A 130 -2.09 10.93 -14.68
CA VAL A 130 -2.30 11.53 -13.35
C VAL A 130 -1.93 13.01 -13.36
N ALA A 131 -0.77 13.36 -13.92
CA ALA A 131 -0.33 14.76 -14.01
C ALA A 131 -1.26 15.60 -14.91
N GLU A 132 -1.73 15.03 -16.02
CA GLU A 132 -2.62 15.66 -16.99
C GLU A 132 -4.00 15.94 -16.40
N HIS A 133 -4.52 15.05 -15.55
CA HIS A 133 -5.88 15.14 -15.00
C HIS A 133 -5.94 15.73 -13.59
N ILE A 134 -4.81 15.80 -12.88
CA ILE A 134 -4.73 16.33 -11.51
C ILE A 134 -3.51 17.26 -11.40
N PRO A 135 -3.58 18.50 -11.94
CA PRO A 135 -2.43 19.41 -11.99
C PRO A 135 -1.86 19.79 -10.62
N SER A 136 -2.69 19.76 -9.58
CA SER A 136 -2.28 19.98 -8.18
C SER A 136 -1.29 18.92 -7.69
N VAL A 137 -1.35 17.70 -8.25
CA VAL A 137 -0.44 16.60 -7.97
C VAL A 137 0.79 16.68 -8.85
N GLY A 138 0.60 16.89 -10.17
CA GLY A 138 1.69 16.76 -11.13
C GLY A 138 2.32 15.36 -11.05
N TYR A 139 3.54 15.28 -10.52
CA TYR A 139 4.18 14.01 -10.18
C TYR A 139 4.86 14.07 -8.81
N CYS A 140 4.54 13.10 -7.97
CA CYS A 140 5.21 12.87 -6.69
C CYS A 140 5.92 11.51 -6.73
N GLN A 141 7.21 11.50 -6.37
CA GLN A 141 8.00 10.28 -6.27
C GLN A 141 7.30 9.28 -5.32
N GLY A 142 7.16 8.03 -5.77
CA GLY A 142 6.40 6.99 -5.07
C GLY A 142 5.15 6.56 -5.84
N LEU A 143 4.52 7.48 -6.58
CA LEU A 143 3.34 7.16 -7.42
C LEU A 143 3.65 6.14 -8.52
N ASN A 144 4.91 6.07 -8.97
CA ASN A 144 5.38 5.06 -9.92
C ASN A 144 5.15 3.63 -9.43
N PHE A 145 5.39 3.35 -8.15
CA PHE A 145 5.14 2.03 -7.59
C PHE A 145 3.65 1.75 -7.45
N VAL A 146 2.85 2.76 -7.07
CA VAL A 146 1.40 2.65 -7.00
C VAL A 146 0.81 2.30 -8.37
N ALA A 147 1.18 3.08 -9.40
CA ALA A 147 0.78 2.87 -10.78
C ALA A 147 1.21 1.49 -11.31
N GLY A 148 2.42 1.05 -10.97
CA GLY A 148 2.93 -0.27 -11.34
C GLY A 148 2.03 -1.42 -10.85
N ILE A 149 1.61 -1.40 -9.60
CA ILE A 149 0.72 -2.44 -9.06
C ILE A 149 -0.67 -2.38 -9.67
N ILE A 150 -1.25 -1.18 -9.82
CA ILE A 150 -2.56 -1.03 -10.46
C ILE A 150 -2.53 -1.59 -11.89
N LEU A 151 -1.49 -1.28 -12.68
CA LEU A 151 -1.31 -1.81 -14.03
C LEU A 151 -1.21 -3.34 -14.04
N LEU A 152 -0.45 -3.93 -13.13
CA LEU A 152 -0.30 -5.38 -13.02
C LEU A 152 -1.61 -6.08 -12.63
N VAL A 153 -2.35 -5.53 -11.66
CA VAL A 153 -3.61 -6.12 -11.16
C VAL A 153 -4.73 -5.98 -12.18
N VAL A 154 -4.88 -4.80 -12.78
CA VAL A 154 -5.97 -4.52 -13.71
C VAL A 154 -5.69 -5.12 -15.09
N ASN A 155 -4.42 -5.16 -15.51
CA ASN A 155 -3.97 -5.72 -16.79
C ASN A 155 -4.84 -5.26 -17.98
N ASP A 156 -5.16 -3.96 -17.98
CA ASP A 156 -5.91 -3.22 -18.99
C ASP A 156 -5.53 -1.76 -18.79
N GLU A 157 -4.77 -1.19 -19.73
CA GLU A 157 -4.15 0.11 -19.56
C GLU A 157 -5.18 1.23 -19.32
N ALA A 158 -6.23 1.31 -20.14
CA ALA A 158 -7.22 2.37 -20.03
C ALA A 158 -7.97 2.32 -18.69
N ARG A 159 -8.37 1.11 -18.28
CA ARG A 159 -9.10 0.90 -17.01
C ARG A 159 -8.19 1.06 -15.80
N ALA A 160 -6.90 0.73 -15.92
CA ALA A 160 -5.90 0.95 -14.87
C ALA A 160 -5.65 2.44 -14.66
N ILE A 161 -5.56 3.22 -15.75
CA ILE A 161 -5.43 4.67 -15.69
C ILE A 161 -6.64 5.30 -15.02
N ASP A 162 -7.86 4.88 -15.40
CA ASP A 162 -9.09 5.36 -14.76
C ASP A 162 -9.06 5.14 -13.24
N LEU A 163 -8.70 3.92 -12.82
CA LEU A 163 -8.63 3.57 -11.41
C LEU A 163 -7.53 4.36 -10.69
N LEU A 164 -6.34 4.50 -11.30
CA LEU A 164 -5.23 5.25 -10.72
C LEU A 164 -5.60 6.72 -10.50
N VAL A 165 -6.13 7.40 -11.53
CA VAL A 165 -6.57 8.79 -11.45
C VAL A 165 -7.66 8.94 -10.39
N HIS A 166 -8.66 8.04 -10.37
CA HIS A 166 -9.70 8.06 -9.36
C HIS A 166 -9.12 7.94 -7.93
N LEU A 167 -8.28 6.95 -7.66
CA LEU A 167 -7.73 6.72 -6.32
C LEU A 167 -6.76 7.82 -5.87
N VAL A 168 -6.00 8.42 -6.79
CA VAL A 168 -5.09 9.54 -6.49
C VAL A 168 -5.89 10.83 -6.27
N SER A 169 -6.96 11.08 -7.03
CA SER A 169 -7.80 12.28 -6.86
C SER A 169 -8.43 12.38 -5.46
N GLN A 170 -8.73 11.23 -4.84
CA GLN A 170 -9.24 11.15 -3.47
C GLN A 170 -8.21 11.56 -2.40
N ARG A 171 -6.93 11.65 -2.75
CA ARG A 171 -5.80 11.98 -1.84
C ARG A 171 -4.84 12.99 -2.48
N GLN A 172 -5.33 13.85 -3.36
CA GLN A 172 -4.48 14.76 -4.14
C GLN A 172 -3.65 15.71 -3.26
N ASP A 173 -4.15 16.05 -2.07
CA ASP A 173 -3.49 16.89 -1.07
C ASP A 173 -2.22 16.27 -0.46
N TYR A 174 -2.02 14.96 -0.62
CA TYR A 174 -0.78 14.28 -0.22
C TYR A 174 0.40 14.59 -1.15
N TYR A 175 0.12 14.87 -2.42
CA TYR A 175 1.14 14.86 -3.47
C TYR A 175 1.47 16.26 -4.00
N GLY A 176 0.72 17.29 -3.60
CA GLY A 176 1.04 18.67 -3.94
C GLY A 176 2.35 19.15 -3.29
N LYS A 177 2.84 20.33 -3.73
CA LYS A 177 4.16 20.87 -3.35
C LYS A 177 4.44 20.87 -1.84
N ASN A 178 3.44 21.21 -1.02
CA ASN A 178 3.60 21.33 0.44
C ASN A 178 3.16 20.06 1.20
N MET A 179 2.73 19.02 0.47
CA MET A 179 2.27 17.73 1.00
C MET A 179 1.37 17.87 2.23
N ILE A 180 0.44 18.84 2.20
CA ILE A 180 -0.35 19.25 3.37
C ILE A 180 -1.15 18.07 3.91
N GLY A 181 -1.75 17.26 3.03
CA GLY A 181 -2.51 16.08 3.42
C GLY A 181 -1.63 15.03 4.13
N LEU A 182 -0.39 14.83 3.67
CA LEU A 182 0.56 13.94 4.32
C LEU A 182 0.96 14.48 5.70
N ARG A 183 1.36 15.75 5.79
CA ARG A 183 1.77 16.38 7.07
C ARG A 183 0.65 16.31 8.10
N ARG A 184 -0.60 16.56 7.68
CA ARG A 184 -1.80 16.45 8.52
C ARG A 184 -1.95 15.03 9.05
N ASP A 185 -1.86 14.05 8.15
CA ASP A 185 -2.09 12.67 8.50
C ASP A 185 -0.91 12.06 9.30
N MET A 186 0.28 12.65 9.26
CA MET A 186 1.36 12.33 10.21
C MET A 186 1.01 12.77 11.65
N HIS A 187 0.35 13.92 11.84
CA HIS A 187 -0.14 14.35 13.15
C HIS A 187 -1.30 13.47 13.65
N VAL A 188 -2.18 13.06 12.73
CA VAL A 188 -3.24 12.07 13.04
C VAL A 188 -2.61 10.75 13.49
N LEU A 189 -1.61 10.24 12.75
CA LEU A 189 -0.91 9.02 13.13
C LEU A 189 -0.21 9.16 14.48
N HIS A 190 0.44 10.31 14.75
CA HIS A 190 1.05 10.59 16.04
C HIS A 190 0.04 10.49 17.18
N SER A 191 -1.15 11.07 17.00
CA SER A 191 -2.24 11.02 17.99
C SER A 191 -2.74 9.60 18.23
N LEU A 192 -2.92 8.82 17.15
CA LEU A 192 -3.31 7.40 17.23
C LEU A 192 -2.23 6.53 17.91
N LEU A 193 -0.95 6.81 17.67
CA LEU A 193 0.16 6.14 18.35
C LEU A 193 0.22 6.53 19.83
N ARG A 194 -0.09 7.78 20.18
CA ARG A 194 -0.15 8.20 21.59
C ARG A 194 -1.23 7.43 22.34
N GLU A 195 -2.37 7.18 21.70
CA GLU A 195 -3.46 6.40 22.29
C GLU A 195 -3.13 4.90 22.37
N HIS A 196 -2.65 4.30 21.28
CA HIS A 196 -2.55 2.83 21.15
C HIS A 196 -1.15 2.25 21.40
N CYS A 197 -0.11 3.08 21.34
CA CYS A 197 1.30 2.70 21.39
C CYS A 197 2.15 3.76 22.14
N PRO A 198 1.76 4.20 23.36
CA PRO A 198 2.37 5.37 24.00
C PRO A 198 3.90 5.25 24.20
N ARG A 199 4.43 4.04 24.37
CA ARG A 199 5.89 3.82 24.48
C ARG A 199 6.65 4.18 23.21
N VAL A 200 6.04 3.98 22.03
CA VAL A 200 6.63 4.41 20.76
C VAL A 200 6.74 5.93 20.74
N VAL A 201 5.67 6.64 21.12
CA VAL A 201 5.65 8.11 21.13
C VAL A 201 6.70 8.67 22.09
N VAL A 202 6.87 8.08 23.27
CA VAL A 202 7.93 8.48 24.20
C VAL A 202 9.32 8.40 23.55
N THR A 203 9.59 7.34 22.77
CA THR A 203 10.87 7.23 22.05
C THR A 203 10.99 8.24 20.91
N LEU A 204 9.92 8.48 20.15
CA LEU A 204 9.92 9.49 19.08
C LEU A 204 10.19 10.90 19.64
N GLU A 205 9.51 11.26 20.74
CA GLU A 205 9.67 12.55 21.42
C GLU A 205 11.06 12.67 22.08
N LYS A 206 11.57 11.59 22.70
CA LYS A 206 12.94 11.56 23.27
C LYS A 206 14.01 11.81 22.21
N LEU A 207 13.83 11.26 21.01
CA LEU A 207 14.80 11.35 19.92
C LEU A 207 14.56 12.56 18.99
N ASP A 208 13.49 13.32 19.22
CA ASP A 208 13.08 14.47 18.41
C ASP A 208 12.93 14.16 16.91
N VAL A 209 12.24 13.05 16.59
CA VAL A 209 12.06 12.58 15.20
C VAL A 209 10.59 12.60 14.78
N GLY A 210 10.31 13.27 13.66
CA GLY A 210 9.00 13.30 13.02
C GLY A 210 8.63 12.01 12.27
N LEU A 211 7.33 11.68 12.26
CA LEU A 211 6.81 10.51 11.55
C LEU A 211 6.87 10.64 10.02
N ASP A 212 6.83 11.86 9.50
CA ASP A 212 7.01 12.17 8.08
C ASP A 212 8.35 11.63 7.54
N MET A 213 9.42 11.80 8.31
CA MET A 213 10.75 11.27 7.97
C MET A 213 10.79 9.74 8.01
N LEU A 214 10.14 9.12 9.00
CA LEU A 214 10.23 7.68 9.24
C LEU A 214 9.32 6.85 8.33
N VAL A 215 8.07 7.30 8.18
CA VAL A 215 6.98 6.52 7.57
C VAL A 215 6.19 7.29 6.52
N GLY A 216 6.65 8.47 6.08
CA GLY A 216 5.99 9.22 5.01
C GLY A 216 5.73 8.37 3.75
N LYS A 217 6.70 7.52 3.36
CA LYS A 217 6.54 6.58 2.24
C LYS A 217 5.45 5.53 2.44
N TRP A 218 5.11 5.16 3.68
CA TRP A 218 4.01 4.24 3.93
C TRP A 218 2.69 4.82 3.43
N PHE A 219 2.51 6.13 3.58
CA PHE A 219 1.29 6.83 3.19
C PHE A 219 1.34 7.34 1.76
N VAL A 220 2.47 7.87 1.28
CA VAL A 220 2.62 8.33 -0.12
C VAL A 220 2.48 7.16 -1.10
N CYS A 221 3.11 6.03 -0.79
CA CYS A 221 3.18 4.87 -1.69
C CYS A 221 2.18 3.77 -1.31
N TRP A 222 1.27 4.05 -0.36
CA TRP A 222 0.28 3.08 0.15
C TRP A 222 0.95 1.76 0.57
N PHE A 223 2.07 1.86 1.28
CA PHE A 223 2.91 0.77 1.78
C PHE A 223 3.59 -0.13 0.73
N VAL A 224 3.44 0.14 -0.57
CA VAL A 224 3.95 -0.77 -1.62
C VAL A 224 5.47 -0.96 -1.59
N GLU A 225 6.21 0.06 -1.15
CA GLU A 225 7.68 0.00 -0.98
C GLU A 225 8.10 -0.58 0.38
N SER A 226 7.16 -0.79 1.30
CA SER A 226 7.47 -1.06 2.72
C SER A 226 6.93 -2.39 3.23
N LEU A 227 5.98 -3.01 2.53
CA LEU A 227 5.38 -4.28 2.92
C LEU A 227 5.50 -5.34 1.82
N PRO A 228 5.48 -6.63 2.17
CA PRO A 228 5.42 -7.71 1.21
C PRO A 228 4.19 -7.57 0.30
N MET A 229 4.35 -7.93 -0.98
CA MET A 229 3.32 -7.65 -2.00
C MET A 229 1.93 -8.19 -1.64
N GLU A 230 1.81 -9.43 -1.16
CA GLU A 230 0.51 -9.96 -0.75
C GLU A 230 -0.11 -9.14 0.40
N THR A 231 0.70 -8.62 1.33
CA THR A 231 0.23 -7.73 2.39
C THR A 231 -0.26 -6.39 1.84
N VAL A 232 0.45 -5.82 0.87
CA VAL A 232 0.04 -4.59 0.17
C VAL A 232 -1.30 -4.77 -0.51
N LEU A 233 -1.47 -5.84 -1.30
CA LEU A 233 -2.74 -6.13 -1.97
C LEU A 233 -3.89 -6.32 -0.98
N ARG A 234 -3.62 -6.98 0.14
CA ARG A 234 -4.59 -7.19 1.23
C ARG A 234 -5.01 -5.91 1.92
N LEU A 235 -4.08 -4.97 2.11
CA LEU A 235 -4.34 -3.63 2.61
C LEU A 235 -5.16 -2.84 1.59
N TRP A 236 -4.75 -2.82 0.32
CA TRP A 236 -5.43 -2.08 -0.74
C TRP A 236 -6.86 -2.58 -0.99
N ASP A 237 -7.08 -3.89 -0.94
CA ASP A 237 -8.43 -4.48 -0.99
C ASP A 237 -9.35 -3.78 0.03
N CYS A 238 -8.86 -3.60 1.27
CA CYS A 238 -9.63 -2.96 2.34
C CYS A 238 -9.73 -1.45 2.17
N MET A 239 -8.62 -0.78 1.84
CA MET A 239 -8.57 0.67 1.64
C MET A 239 -9.51 1.14 0.52
N ILE A 240 -9.59 0.41 -0.60
CA ILE A 240 -10.47 0.74 -1.73
C ILE A 240 -11.96 0.68 -1.36
N TYR A 241 -12.35 -0.22 -0.44
CA TYR A 241 -13.76 -0.46 -0.09
C TYR A 241 -14.21 0.18 1.23
N GLU A 242 -13.27 0.52 2.11
CA GLU A 242 -13.54 1.00 3.46
C GLU A 242 -12.81 2.30 3.79
N GLY A 243 -12.00 2.84 2.87
CA GLY A 243 -11.34 4.14 3.00
C GLY A 243 -9.99 4.12 3.71
N ASP A 244 -9.48 5.32 3.95
CA ASP A 244 -8.11 5.57 4.43
C ASP A 244 -7.86 5.08 5.85
N GLU A 245 -8.91 4.78 6.62
CA GLU A 245 -8.79 4.17 7.94
C GLU A 245 -7.90 2.93 7.95
N TRP A 246 -7.80 2.22 6.83
CA TRP A 246 -6.94 1.06 6.71
C TRP A 246 -5.44 1.35 6.69
N LEU A 247 -5.02 2.50 6.15
CA LEU A 247 -3.62 2.93 6.22
C LEU A 247 -3.20 3.15 7.69
N PHE A 248 -4.03 3.84 8.45
CA PHE A 248 -3.81 4.08 9.88
C PHE A 248 -3.89 2.82 10.72
N LYS A 249 -4.91 1.98 10.52
CA LYS A 249 -5.07 0.71 11.25
C LYS A 249 -3.86 -0.21 11.06
N VAL A 250 -3.35 -0.30 9.83
CA VAL A 250 -2.15 -1.09 9.54
C VAL A 250 -0.90 -0.45 10.15
N ALA A 251 -0.71 0.87 9.98
CA ALA A 251 0.42 1.58 10.60
C ALA A 251 0.47 1.33 12.12
N VAL A 252 -0.62 1.61 12.85
CA VAL A 252 -0.71 1.41 14.30
C VAL A 252 -0.47 -0.05 14.68
N THR A 253 -1.01 -1.01 13.92
CA THR A 253 -0.80 -2.43 14.22
C THR A 253 0.65 -2.87 14.02
N LEU A 254 1.34 -2.33 13.01
CA LEU A 254 2.76 -2.58 12.76
C LEU A 254 3.64 -1.98 13.87
N PHE A 255 3.40 -0.71 14.24
CA PHE A 255 4.07 -0.08 15.38
C PHE A 255 3.85 -0.88 16.67
N ARG A 256 2.59 -1.24 16.96
CA ARG A 256 2.25 -2.03 18.15
C ARG A 256 2.95 -3.39 18.19
N SER A 257 3.08 -4.04 17.03
CA SER A 257 3.72 -5.36 16.93
C SER A 257 5.23 -5.32 17.11
N ASN A 258 5.86 -4.17 16.84
CA ASN A 258 7.30 -3.95 16.97
C ASN A 258 7.66 -2.98 18.11
N MET A 259 6.68 -2.65 18.96
CA MET A 259 6.80 -1.62 20.00
C MET A 259 7.97 -1.86 20.95
N ILE A 260 8.25 -3.11 21.32
CA ILE A 260 9.33 -3.43 22.25
C ILE A 260 10.69 -3.04 21.66
N ALA A 261 10.96 -3.41 20.41
CA ALA A 261 12.21 -3.09 19.73
C ALA A 261 12.34 -1.57 19.54
N ILE A 262 11.30 -0.91 19.03
CA ILE A 262 11.26 0.54 18.84
C ILE A 262 11.48 1.28 20.15
N SER A 263 10.84 0.85 21.24
CA SER A 263 10.95 1.53 22.54
C SER A 263 12.34 1.39 23.19
N SER A 264 13.15 0.44 22.71
CA SER A 264 14.52 0.22 23.18
C SER A 264 15.57 1.04 22.43
N CYS A 265 15.19 1.75 21.37
CA CYS A 265 16.11 2.59 20.62
C CYS A 265 16.58 3.80 21.44
N GLU A 266 17.89 4.05 21.39
CA GLU A 266 18.53 5.19 22.04
C GLU A 266 19.08 6.21 21.04
N THR A 267 19.15 5.85 19.76
CA THR A 267 19.61 6.73 18.67
C THR A 267 18.64 6.74 17.49
N ILE A 268 18.71 7.79 16.68
CA ILE A 268 17.92 7.93 15.45
C ILE A 268 18.26 6.80 14.47
N ASP A 269 19.53 6.41 14.35
CA ASP A 269 19.95 5.33 13.44
C ASP A 269 19.37 3.97 13.82
N GLN A 270 19.34 3.65 15.13
CA GLN A 270 18.67 2.45 15.63
C GLN A 270 17.18 2.49 15.30
N LEU A 271 16.52 3.62 15.56
CA LEU A 271 15.11 3.80 15.26
C LEU A 271 14.82 3.62 13.76
N MET A 272 15.57 4.29 12.88
CA MET A 272 15.41 4.14 11.43
C MET A 272 15.58 2.69 10.98
N THR A 273 16.57 1.98 11.53
CA THR A 273 16.81 0.57 11.24
C THR A 273 15.63 -0.29 11.69
N GLU A 274 15.10 -0.07 12.90
CA GLU A 274 13.93 -0.79 13.40
C GLU A 274 12.68 -0.52 12.55
N ILE A 275 12.44 0.72 12.13
CA ILE A 275 11.32 1.08 11.25
C ILE A 275 11.45 0.41 9.88
N GLN A 276 12.66 0.34 9.30
CA GLN A 276 12.90 -0.37 8.05
C GLN A 276 12.63 -1.89 8.20
N ASN A 277 13.05 -2.48 9.32
CA ASN A 277 12.85 -3.90 9.63
C ASN A 277 11.37 -4.28 9.87
N ILE A 278 10.48 -3.31 10.12
CA ILE A 278 9.04 -3.58 10.24
C ILE A 278 8.51 -4.30 9.00
N GLY A 279 8.98 -3.93 7.81
CA GLY A 279 8.53 -4.50 6.54
C GLY A 279 8.79 -6.01 6.40
N THR A 280 9.82 -6.51 7.09
CA THR A 280 10.20 -7.93 7.11
C THR A 280 9.80 -8.63 8.42
N SER A 281 9.14 -7.92 9.35
CA SER A 281 8.65 -8.49 10.60
C SER A 281 7.61 -9.59 10.36
N LYS A 282 7.46 -10.50 11.33
CA LYS A 282 6.42 -11.55 11.30
C LYS A 282 5.02 -10.97 11.10
N ALA A 283 4.76 -9.78 11.65
CA ALA A 283 3.47 -9.10 11.49
C ALA A 283 3.23 -8.66 10.04
N ALA A 284 4.25 -8.09 9.38
CA ALA A 284 4.17 -7.68 7.98
C ALA A 284 4.08 -8.88 7.02
N LEU A 285 4.76 -9.99 7.30
CA LEU A 285 4.72 -11.21 6.48
C LEU A 285 3.39 -11.98 6.61
N TYR A 286 2.74 -11.93 7.77
CA TYR A 286 1.48 -12.63 8.02
C TYR A 286 0.26 -11.73 7.77
N CYS A 287 0.05 -11.38 6.50
CA CYS A 287 -0.99 -10.46 6.03
C CYS A 287 -2.38 -10.72 6.63
N HIS A 288 -2.80 -11.98 6.76
CA HIS A 288 -4.13 -12.28 7.27
C HIS A 288 -4.29 -11.91 8.75
N GLN A 289 -3.29 -12.22 9.58
CA GLN A 289 -3.31 -11.88 10.99
C GLN A 289 -3.17 -10.37 11.19
N LEU A 290 -2.35 -9.71 10.36
CA LEU A 290 -2.25 -8.25 10.34
C LEU A 290 -3.62 -7.62 10.09
N ILE A 291 -4.31 -7.98 9.01
CA ILE A 291 -5.64 -7.45 8.69
C ILE A 291 -6.65 -7.73 9.80
N LEU A 292 -6.63 -8.91 10.42
CA LEU A 292 -7.52 -9.23 11.55
C LEU A 292 -7.24 -8.36 12.78
N LYS A 293 -5.96 -8.18 13.15
CA LYS A 293 -5.56 -7.33 14.28
C LYS A 293 -5.87 -5.86 14.01
N SER A 294 -5.65 -5.39 12.78
CA SER A 294 -5.98 -4.05 12.32
C SER A 294 -7.48 -3.77 12.34
N ALA A 295 -8.30 -4.74 11.94
CA ALA A 295 -9.76 -4.63 11.95
C ALA A 295 -10.35 -4.48 13.37
N ALA A 296 -9.63 -4.93 14.39
CA ALA A 296 -10.06 -4.85 15.78
C ALA A 296 -9.76 -3.49 16.44
N LEU A 297 -8.98 -2.62 15.78
CA LEU A 297 -8.74 -1.28 16.28
C LEU A 297 -9.98 -0.40 16.11
N PRO A 298 -10.39 0.38 17.12
CA PRO A 298 -11.58 1.25 17.08
C PRO A 298 -11.35 2.53 16.27
N ILE A 299 -10.49 2.48 15.25
CA ILE A 299 -10.18 3.59 14.34
C ILE A 299 -11.23 3.56 13.23
N THR A 300 -11.82 4.70 12.92
CA THR A 300 -12.82 4.83 11.85
C THR A 300 -12.50 6.04 10.98
N ASN A 301 -13.00 6.09 9.75
CA ASN A 301 -12.89 7.31 8.93
C ASN A 301 -13.44 8.53 9.67
N LYS A 302 -14.53 8.38 10.45
CA LYS A 302 -15.10 9.47 11.26
C LYS A 302 -14.13 9.96 12.35
N SER A 303 -13.46 9.05 13.06
CA SER A 303 -12.49 9.43 14.08
C SER A 303 -11.23 10.05 13.45
N ILE A 304 -10.80 9.58 12.29
CA ILE A 304 -9.69 10.17 11.53
C ILE A 304 -10.03 11.59 11.11
N GLU A 305 -11.23 11.82 10.58
CA GLU A 305 -11.64 13.16 10.15
C GLU A 305 -11.71 14.14 11.33
N TYR A 306 -12.17 13.68 12.50
CA TYR A 306 -12.09 14.48 13.72
C TYR A 306 -10.64 14.86 14.08
N LEU A 307 -9.72 13.90 14.04
CA LEU A 307 -8.30 14.13 14.32
C LEU A 307 -7.64 15.05 13.26
N ARG A 308 -8.09 15.01 12.01
CA ARG A 308 -7.62 15.87 10.93
C ARG A 308 -7.92 17.35 11.20
N VAL A 309 -9.13 17.66 11.68
CA VAL A 309 -9.52 19.02 12.06
C VAL A 309 -8.61 19.59 13.16
N ASP A 310 -8.19 18.76 14.12
CA ASP A 310 -7.26 19.19 15.16
C ASP A 310 -5.82 19.29 14.65
N ALA A 311 -5.40 18.38 13.76
CA ALA A 311 -4.08 18.41 13.12
C ALA A 311 -3.88 19.64 12.23
N GLU A 312 -4.92 20.10 11.53
CA GLU A 312 -4.85 21.30 10.67
C GLU A 312 -4.50 22.57 11.45
N LYS A 313 -4.92 22.67 12.72
CA LYS A 313 -4.55 23.79 13.60
C LYS A 313 -3.06 23.79 13.97
N ALA A 314 -2.40 22.64 13.86
CA ALA A 314 -0.99 22.46 14.23
C ALA A 314 -0.03 22.64 13.05
N ILE A 315 -0.54 22.76 11.81
CA ILE A 315 0.29 22.96 10.62
C ILE A 315 0.38 24.45 10.31
N PRO A 316 1.56 25.08 10.40
CA PRO A 316 1.74 26.45 9.92
C PRO A 316 1.49 26.53 8.42
N GLU A 317 0.85 27.62 7.99
CA GLU A 317 0.54 27.91 6.56
C GLU A 317 1.76 27.82 5.64
#